data_AF-A0A4Y7ZRA5-F1
#
_entry.id   AF-A0A4Y7ZRA5-F1
#
_cell.length_a   1.000
_cell.length_b   1.000
_cell.length_c   1.000
_cell.angle_alpha   90.00
_cell.angle_beta   90.00
_cell.angle_gamma   90.00
#
_symmetry.space_group_name_H-M   'P 1'
#
loop_
_entity.id
_entity.type
_entity.pdbx_description
1 polymer ?
#
loop_
_entity_poly.entity_id
_entity_poly.type
_entity_poly.pdbx_seq_one_letter_code
_entity_poly.pdbx_strand_id
1 'polypeptide(L)' 'MSIIIRKAELTDAKAIKEIYECKNAHSGTLQLPHPSLTLWEKRLSNIPDNVYNYVAIINNEIVGNLGFELYQSK' A
#
# COMPACT_ATOMS: atom_id res chain seq x y z
N MET A 1 11.37 18.65 -6.00
CA MET A 1 10.78 17.63 -5.11
C MET A 1 11.17 16.27 -5.66
N SER A 2 11.85 15.44 -4.88
CA SER A 2 12.21 14.07 -5.31
C SER A 2 11.14 13.10 -4.80
N ILE A 3 10.71 12.18 -5.66
CA ILE A 3 9.77 11.11 -5.31
C ILE A 3 10.52 9.80 -5.52
N ILE A 4 10.63 9.00 -4.47
CA ILE A 4 11.24 7.66 -4.55
C ILE A 4 10.11 6.64 -4.59
N ILE A 5 10.15 5.74 -5.55
CA ILE A 5 9.23 4.60 -5.66
C ILE A 5 10.01 3.32 -5.40
N ARG A 6 9.54 2.49 -4.48
CA ARG A 6 10.11 1.16 -4.21
C ARG A 6 9.03 0.15 -3.87
N LYS A 7 9.37 -1.14 -3.94
CA LYS A 7 8.49 -2.21 -3.43
C LYS A 7 8.19 -1.96 -1.96
N ALA A 8 6.97 -2.29 -1.56
CA ALA A 8 6.58 -2.27 -0.15
C ALA A 8 7.29 -3.40 0.60
N GLU A 9 7.70 -3.12 1.82
CA GLU A 9 8.23 -4.09 2.76
C GLU A 9 7.29 -4.24 3.96
N LEU A 10 7.44 -5.32 4.73
CA LEU A 10 6.58 -5.58 5.89
C LEU A 10 6.57 -4.41 6.89
N THR A 11 7.69 -3.72 7.05
CA THR A 11 7.84 -2.54 7.92
C THR A 11 6.98 -1.36 7.48
N ASP A 12 6.49 -1.33 6.25
CA ASP A 12 5.65 -0.24 5.72
C ASP A 12 4.17 -0.40 6.12
N ALA A 13 3.78 -1.52 6.73
CA ALA A 13 2.39 -1.82 7.08
C ALA A 13 1.70 -0.69 7.84
N LYS A 14 2.42 -0.09 8.80
CA LYS A 14 1.90 1.03 9.60
C LYS A 14 1.63 2.27 8.74
N ALA A 15 2.56 2.65 7.88
CA ALA A 15 2.41 3.82 7.02
C ALA A 15 1.31 3.62 5.96
N ILE A 16 1.18 2.41 5.41
CA ILE A 16 0.09 2.08 4.47
C ILE A 16 -1.27 2.12 5.19
N LYS A 17 -1.35 1.63 6.43
CA LYS A 17 -2.54 1.75 7.28
C LYS A 17 -2.91 3.23 7.48
N GLU A 18 -1.95 4.08 7.82
CA GLU A 18 -2.15 5.52 8.01
C GLU A 18 -2.63 6.22 6.72
N ILE A 19 -2.12 5.84 5.55
CA ILE A 19 -2.63 6.33 4.25
C ILE A 19 -4.12 6.06 4.12
N TYR A 20 -4.57 4.85 4.40
CA TYR A 20 -5.98 4.49 4.23
C TYR A 20 -6.89 4.92 5.40
N GLU A 21 -6.33 5.48 6.48
CA GLU A 21 -7.11 6.27 7.45
C GLU A 21 -7.49 7.64 6.89
N CYS A 22 -6.72 8.18 5.95
CA CYS A 22 -7.03 9.45 5.31
C CYS A 22 -8.28 9.35 4.43
N LYS A 23 -9.26 10.23 4.65
CA LYS A 23 -10.53 10.29 3.92
C LYS A 23 -10.36 10.21 2.41
N ASN A 24 -9.48 11.05 1.86
CA ASN A 24 -9.26 11.12 0.42
C ASN A 24 -8.74 9.80 -0.18
N ALA A 25 -7.97 9.01 0.58
CA ALA A 25 -7.39 7.77 0.09
C ALA A 25 -8.42 6.62 0.08
N HIS A 26 -9.18 6.44 1.17
CA HIS A 26 -10.18 5.36 1.21
C HIS A 26 -11.43 5.71 0.40
N SER A 27 -11.91 6.97 0.43
CA SER A 27 -13.11 7.35 -0.32
C SER A 27 -12.89 7.41 -1.83
N GLY A 28 -11.63 7.56 -2.27
CA GLY A 28 -11.25 7.52 -3.69
C GLY A 28 -10.97 6.12 -4.22
N THR A 29 -11.12 5.09 -3.40
CA THR A 29 -10.83 3.69 -3.74
C THR A 29 -11.92 2.76 -3.18
N LEU A 30 -11.70 1.44 -3.23
CA LEU A 30 -12.57 0.45 -2.59
C LEU A 30 -12.08 0.04 -1.19
N GLN A 31 -11.14 0.79 -0.60
CA GLN A 31 -10.69 0.52 0.77
C GLN A 31 -11.73 0.99 1.78
N LEU A 32 -11.80 0.30 2.92
CA LEU A 32 -12.66 0.69 4.03
C LEU A 32 -11.91 1.64 4.98
N PRO A 33 -12.63 2.58 5.63
CA PRO A 33 -12.03 3.44 6.66
C PRO A 33 -11.61 2.63 7.90
N HIS A 34 -10.70 3.21 8.70
CA HIS A 34 -10.19 2.63 9.94
C HIS A 34 -9.61 1.20 9.79
N PRO A 35 -8.70 0.94 8.83
CA PRO A 35 -8.09 -0.38 8.69
C PRO A 35 -7.21 -0.73 9.91
N SER A 36 -7.18 -2.01 10.28
CA SER A 36 -6.28 -2.48 11.35
C SER A 36 -4.85 -2.65 10.84
N LEU A 37 -3.87 -2.49 11.74
CA LEU A 37 -2.46 -2.75 11.42
C LEU A 37 -2.25 -4.22 11.02
N THR A 38 -2.84 -5.15 11.78
CA THR A 38 -2.77 -6.60 11.53
C THR A 38 -3.26 -6.98 10.14
N LEU A 39 -4.25 -6.28 9.58
CA LEU A 39 -4.70 -6.51 8.21
C LEU A 39 -3.58 -6.23 7.20
N TRP A 40 -2.86 -5.11 7.36
CA TRP A 40 -1.79 -4.71 6.45
C TRP A 40 -0.52 -5.56 6.63
N GLU A 41 -0.18 -5.92 7.86
CA GLU A 41 0.91 -6.89 8.12
C GLU A 41 0.62 -8.22 7.44
N LYS A 42 -0.62 -8.73 7.52
CA LYS A 42 -1.04 -9.97 6.86
C LYS A 42 -0.97 -9.87 5.33
N ARG A 43 -1.41 -8.75 4.76
CA ARG A 43 -1.36 -8.49 3.31
C ARG A 43 0.07 -8.44 2.78
N LEU A 44 0.98 -7.77 3.49
CA LEU A 44 2.37 -7.59 3.06
C LEU A 44 3.25 -8.82 3.29
N SER A 45 2.92 -9.67 4.28
CA SER A 45 3.63 -10.92 4.53
C SER A 45 3.27 -12.05 3.56
N ASN A 46 2.16 -11.94 2.83
CA ASN A 46 1.65 -12.98 1.94
C ASN A 46 1.23 -12.41 0.57
N ILE A 47 2.13 -11.65 -0.06
CA ILE A 47 1.88 -11.10 -1.40
C ILE A 47 2.01 -12.24 -2.42
N PRO A 48 0.96 -12.57 -3.20
CA PRO A 48 1.07 -13.56 -4.28
C PRO A 48 2.09 -13.15 -5.34
N ASP A 49 2.70 -14.11 -6.04
CA ASP A 49 3.75 -13.86 -7.04
C ASP A 49 3.31 -12.94 -8.20
N ASN A 50 2.02 -12.97 -8.55
CA ASN A 50 1.46 -12.13 -9.59
C ASN A 50 0.97 -10.76 -9.07
N VAL A 51 1.09 -10.49 -7.77
CA VAL A 51 0.70 -9.22 -7.16
C VAL A 51 1.93 -8.40 -6.82
N TYR A 52 1.88 -7.12 -7.14
CA TYR A 52 2.96 -6.18 -6.91
C TYR A 52 2.47 -5.05 -6.02
N ASN A 53 3.22 -4.76 -4.96
CA ASN A 53 2.91 -3.68 -4.02
C ASN A 53 4.08 -2.70 -3.93
N TYR A 54 3.80 -1.41 -4.05
CA TYR A 54 4.78 -0.33 -4.06
C TYR A 54 4.36 0.79 -3.10
N VAL A 55 5.36 1.52 -2.62
CA VAL A 55 5.19 2.75 -1.85
C VAL A 55 5.88 3.92 -2.54
N ALA A 56 5.29 5.11 -2.38
CA ALA A 56 5.89 6.37 -2.78
C ALA A 56 6.39 7.12 -1.54
N ILE A 57 7.61 7.66 -1.61
CA ILE A 57 8.29 8.33 -0.50
C ILE A 57 8.66 9.75 -0.89
N ILE A 58 8.30 10.71 -0.03
CA ILE A 58 8.70 12.13 -0.11
C ILE A 58 9.20 12.54 1.27
N ASN A 59 10.35 13.20 1.35
CA ASN A 59 10.94 13.66 2.63
C ASN A 59 11.02 12.56 3.70
N ASN A 60 11.39 11.34 3.29
CA ASN A 60 11.47 10.14 4.14
C ASN A 60 10.13 9.65 4.72
N GLU A 61 9.00 10.19 4.28
CA GLU A 61 7.66 9.73 4.64
C GLU A 61 7.01 8.97 3.49
N ILE A 62 6.33 7.87 3.81
CA ILE A 62 5.51 7.14 2.84
C ILE A 62 4.20 7.91 2.65
N VAL A 63 3.99 8.39 1.44
CA VAL A 63 2.87 9.27 1.07
C VAL A 63 1.89 8.63 0.08
N GLY A 64 2.18 7.42 -0.38
CA GLY A 64 1.32 6.70 -1.31
C GLY A 64 1.57 5.20 -1.30
N ASN A 65 0.53 4.44 -1.67
CA ASN A 65 0.57 3.00 -1.85
C ASN A 65 -0.09 2.64 -3.19
N LEU A 66 0.49 1.66 -3.89
CA LEU A 66 -0.07 1.09 -5.12
C LEU A 66 0.02 -0.43 -5.03
N GLY A 67 -1.10 -1.11 -5.30
CA GLY A 67 -1.16 -2.55 -5.53
C GLY A 67 -1.73 -2.84 -6.90
N PHE A 68 -1.11 -3.73 -7.66
CA PHE A 68 -1.67 -4.24 -8.91
C PHE A 68 -1.39 -5.74 -9.06
N GLU A 69 -2.30 -6.41 -9.77
CA GLU A 69 -2.19 -7.82 -10.08
C GLU A 69 -1.90 -7.96 -11.58
N LEU A 70 -0.88 -8.73 -11.93
CA LEU A 70 -0.63 -9.15 -13.30
C LEU A 70 -1.65 -10.22 -13.66
N TYR A 71 -2.68 -9.81 -14.39
CA TYR A 71 -3.65 -10.71 -14.99
C TYR A 71 -3.15 -11.17 -16.37
N GLN A 72 -3.08 -12.48 -16.59
CA GLN A 72 -2.84 -13.07 -17.91
C GLN A 72 -4.08 -13.82 -18.36
N SER A 73 -4.76 -13.31 -19.39
CA SER A 73 -5.78 -14.07 -20.11
C SER A 73 -5.12 -15.18 -20.94
N LYS A 74 -5.75 -16.35 -20.98
CA LYS A 74 -5.36 -17.42 -21.92
C LYS A 74 -5.58 -17.00 -23.37
#